data_AF-A0A4R7RZ33-F1
#
_entry.id   AF-A0A4R7RZ33-F1
#
_cell.length_a   1.000
_cell.length_b   1.000
_cell.length_c   1.000
_cell.angle_alpha   90.00
_cell.angle_beta   90.00
_cell.angle_gamma   90.00
#
_symmetry.space_group_name_H-M   'P 1'
#
loop_
_entity.id
_entity.type
_entity.pdbx_description
1 polymer ?
#
loop_
_entity_poly.entity_id
_entity_poly.type
_entity_poly.pdbx_seq_one_letter_code
_entity_poly.pdbx_strand_id
1 'polypeptide(L)'
;MSPIVLIPPTHEQSIFAFHVEEPLVRRFLEYLEQKGLTPWRPPAPLEKTAEDGADMIQIEVETKSTEGMLQDLINEFLHEEE
;
A
#
# COMPACT_ATOMS: atom_id res chain seq x y z
N MET A 1 -11.24 -3.49 10.21
CA MET A 1 -10.25 -2.47 9.81
C MET A 1 -9.56 -2.98 8.56
N SER A 2 -9.28 -2.15 7.56
CA SER A 2 -8.67 -2.64 6.33
C SER A 2 -7.19 -2.94 6.56
N PRO A 3 -6.70 -4.12 6.14
CA PRO A 3 -5.32 -4.53 6.38
C PRO A 3 -4.31 -3.80 5.45
N ILE A 4 -4.85 -2.97 4.54
CA ILE A 4 -4.13 -2.05 3.69
C ILE A 4 -4.84 -0.69 3.72
N VAL A 5 -4.07 0.38 3.92
CA VAL A 5 -4.55 1.76 3.96
C VAL A 5 -3.79 2.58 2.93
N LEU A 6 -4.53 3.28 2.06
CA LEU A 6 -3.96 4.24 1.11
C LEU A 6 -3.77 5.59 1.79
N ILE A 7 -2.55 6.11 1.69
CA ILE A 7 -2.18 7.44 2.19
C ILE A 7 -1.99 8.35 0.98
N PRO A 8 -2.84 9.37 0.83
CA PRO A 8 -2.69 10.34 -0.25
C PRO A 8 -1.40 11.15 -0.10
N PRO A 9 -0.85 11.65 -1.20
CA PRO A 9 0.29 12.55 -1.15
C PRO A 9 -0.02 13.83 -0.36
N THR A 10 0.95 14.30 0.43
CA THR A 10 0.90 15.63 1.03
C THR A 10 1.37 16.68 0.03
N HIS A 11 0.45 17.57 -0.42
CA HIS A 11 0.53 18.85 -1.16
C HIS A 11 1.66 19.17 -2.17
N GLU A 12 2.85 18.56 -2.11
CA GLU A 12 4.03 18.84 -2.92
C GLU A 12 4.55 17.61 -3.71
N GLN A 13 4.07 16.40 -3.45
CA GLN A 13 4.56 15.18 -4.11
C GLN A 13 3.45 14.41 -4.84
N SER A 14 3.77 13.69 -5.91
CA SER A 14 2.87 12.73 -6.57
C SER A 14 3.21 11.29 -6.17
N ILE A 15 3.54 11.10 -4.89
CA ILE A 15 3.92 9.82 -4.31
C ILE A 15 2.76 9.38 -3.41
N PHE A 16 2.15 8.26 -3.74
CA PHE A 16 1.18 7.61 -2.88
C PHE A 16 1.91 6.66 -1.95
N ALA A 17 1.45 6.54 -0.72
CA ALA A 17 1.98 5.55 0.21
C ALA A 17 0.89 4.54 0.60
N PHE A 18 1.24 3.27 0.64
CA PHE A 18 0.39 2.22 1.20
C PHE A 18 0.92 1.83 2.56
N HIS A 19 0.05 1.77 3.55
CA HIS A 19 0.34 1.15 4.84
C HIS A 19 -0.26 -0.24 4.82
N VAL A 20 0.59 -1.25 4.82
CA VAL A 20 0.21 -2.66 4.67
C VAL A 20 0.67 -3.40 5.91
N GLU A 21 -0.19 -4.25 6.48
CA GLU A 21 0.23 -5.14 7.56
C GLU A 21 1.36 -6.07 7.10
N GLU A 22 2.41 -6.21 7.91
CA GLU A 22 3.59 -7.04 7.64
C GLU A 22 3.29 -8.40 6.97
N PRO A 23 2.31 -9.21 7.43
CA PRO A 23 2.00 -10.50 6.80
C PRO A 23 1.58 -10.40 5.32
N LEU A 24 0.96 -9.29 4.91
CA LEU A 24 0.46 -9.09 3.55
C LEU A 24 1.45 -8.39 2.63
N VAL A 25 2.49 -7.75 3.17
CA VAL A 25 3.43 -6.92 2.41
C VAL A 25 4.03 -7.66 1.23
N ARG A 26 4.47 -8.89 1.45
CA ARG A 26 5.09 -9.69 0.38
C ARG A 26 4.10 -9.94 -0.77
N ARG A 27 2.87 -10.35 -0.45
CA ARG A 27 1.82 -10.62 -1.43
C ARG A 27 1.39 -9.37 -2.15
N PHE A 28 1.25 -8.27 -1.42
CA PHE A 28 0.86 -6.99 -1.99
C PHE A 28 1.94 -6.42 -2.92
N LEU A 29 3.23 -6.58 -2.59
CA LEU A 29 4.33 -6.22 -3.49
C LEU A 29 4.32 -7.04 -4.78
N GLU A 30 4.11 -8.35 -4.69
CA GLU A 30 3.96 -9.23 -5.86
C GLU A 30 2.76 -8.78 -6.73
N TYR A 31 1.64 -8.43 -6.09
CA TYR A 31 0.44 -7.94 -6.78
C TYR A 31 0.67 -6.59 -7.46
N LEU A 32 1.31 -5.63 -6.78
CA LEU A 32 1.67 -4.34 -7.37
C LEU A 32 2.56 -4.53 -8.60
N GLU A 33 3.56 -5.41 -8.53
CA GLU A 33 4.44 -5.72 -9.66
C GLU A 33 3.66 -6.27 -10.86
N GLN A 34 2.69 -7.16 -10.63
CA GLN A 34 1.81 -7.67 -11.69
C GLN A 34 0.95 -6.58 -12.34
N LYS A 35 0.59 -5.54 -11.59
CA LYS A 35 -0.14 -4.36 -12.08
C LYS A 35 0.78 -3.29 -12.69
N GLY A 36 2.09 -3.57 -12.77
CA GLY A 36 3.08 -2.64 -13.31
C GLY A 36 3.38 -1.46 -12.38
N LEU A 37 3.07 -1.59 -11.09
CA LEU A 37 3.40 -0.64 -10.04
C LEU A 37 4.59 -1.16 -9.25
N THR A 38 5.72 -0.45 -9.36
CA THR A 38 6.89 -0.77 -8.55
C THR A 38 7.06 0.29 -7.46
N PRO A 39 7.43 -0.11 -6.23
CA PRO A 39 7.71 0.85 -5.19
C PRO A 39 8.91 1.72 -5.59
N TRP A 40 8.75 3.03 -5.44
CA TRP A 40 9.80 4.02 -5.71
C TRP A 40 10.96 3.90 -4.72
N ARG A 41 10.66 3.45 -3.50
CA ARG A 41 11.63 3.22 -2.42
C ARG A 41 11.45 1.84 -1.80
N PRO A 42 12.49 1.29 -1.16
CA PRO A 42 12.35 0.07 -0.38
C PRO A 42 11.23 0.23 0.65
N PRO A 43 10.39 -0.81 0.84
CA PRO A 43 9.37 -0.81 1.87
C PRO A 43 10.03 -0.61 3.24
N ALA A 44 9.47 0.28 4.05
CA ALA A 44 10.02 0.65 5.35
C ALA A 44 9.02 0.36 6.47
N PRO A 45 9.45 -0.23 7.61
CA PRO A 45 8.57 -0.41 8.75
C PRO A 45 8.13 0.94 9.31
N LEU A 46 6.86 1.03 9.68
CA LEU A 46 6.31 2.17 10.38
C LEU A 46 6.48 1.97 11.88
N GLU A 47 6.85 3.05 12.58
CA GLU A 47 6.78 3.08 14.04
C GLU A 47 5.32 3.01 14.55
N LYS A 48 4.36 3.24 13.66
CA LYS A 48 2.93 3.17 13.94
C LYS A 48 2.40 1.77 13.59
N THR A 49 1.95 1.05 14.61
CA THR A 49 1.22 -0.20 14.46
C THR A 49 -0.24 0.06 14.07
N ALA A 50 -0.85 -0.92 13.42
CA ALA A 50 -2.30 -0.95 13.20
C ALA A 50 -3.03 -0.93 14.57
N GLU A 51 -4.32 -0.58 14.60
CA GLU A 51 -5.08 -0.61 15.87
C GLU A 51 -5.15 -2.01 16.50
N ASP A 52 -4.92 -3.07 15.71
CA ASP A 52 -4.82 -4.46 16.19
C ASP A 52 -3.46 -4.79 16.83
N GLY A 53 -2.49 -3.86 16.75
CA GLY A 53 -1.12 -4.05 17.25
C GLY A 53 -0.16 -4.69 16.25
N ALA A 54 -0.60 -4.97 15.02
CA ALA A 54 0.24 -5.48 13.95
C ALA A 54 1.21 -4.41 13.42
N ASP A 55 2.45 -4.82 13.13
CA ASP A 55 3.44 -4.00 12.46
C ASP A 55 2.96 -3.66 11.04
N MET A 56 3.04 -2.37 10.70
CA MET A 56 2.71 -1.89 9.37
C MET A 56 3.97 -1.50 8.62
N ILE A 57 3.98 -1.80 7.33
CA ILE A 57 5.06 -1.42 6.43
C ILE A 57 4.51 -0.38 5.45
N GLN A 58 5.27 0.70 5.30
CA GLN A 58 5.00 1.72 4.31
C GLN A 58 5.63 1.35 2.96
N ILE A 59 4.82 1.43 1.91
CA ILE A 59 5.23 1.21 0.53
C ILE A 59 4.91 2.46 -0.26
N GLU A 60 5.94 3.20 -0.68
CA GLU A 60 5.79 4.40 -1.49
C GLU A 60 5.81 4.05 -2.98
N VAL A 61 4.77 4.40 -3.72
CA VAL A 61 4.70 4.26 -5.18
C VAL A 61 4.64 5.62 -5.85
N GLU A 62 5.49 5.83 -6.85
CA GLU A 62 5.37 6.95 -7.76
C GLU A 62 4.43 6.53 -8.90
N THR A 63 3.28 7.19 -9.01
CA THR A 63 2.31 6.86 -10.06
C THR A 63 1.51 8.07 -10.48
N LYS A 64 1.05 8.05 -11.74
CA LYS A 64 0.08 9.00 -12.28
C LYS A 64 -1.36 8.55 -12.06
N SER A 65 -1.56 7.38 -11.47
CA SER A 65 -2.87 6.85 -11.09
C SER A 65 -3.53 7.76 -10.06
N THR A 66 -4.87 7.83 -10.10
CA THR A 66 -5.64 8.56 -9.09
C THR A 66 -5.81 7.72 -7.84
N GLU A 67 -6.10 8.38 -6.71
CA GLU A 67 -6.43 7.73 -5.45
C GLU A 67 -7.51 6.64 -5.63
N GLY A 68 -8.57 6.94 -6.39
CA GLY A 68 -9.65 5.99 -6.66
C GLY A 68 -9.17 4.72 -7.39
N MET A 69 -8.23 4.83 -8.32
CA MET A 69 -7.66 3.65 -9.00
C MET A 69 -6.82 2.79 -8.06
N LEU A 70 -6.04 3.43 -7.18
CA LEU A 70 -5.25 2.72 -6.18
C LEU A 70 -6.14 2.08 -5.10
N GLN A 71 -7.24 2.74 -4.74
CA GLN A 71 -8.22 2.20 -3.82
C GLN A 71 -8.93 0.99 -4.41
N ASP A 72 -9.23 1.00 -5.70
CA ASP A 72 -9.80 -0.13 -6.43
C ASP A 72 -8.84 -1.33 -6.45
N LEU A 73 -7.54 -1.10 -6.69
CA LEU A 73 -6.51 -2.13 -6.60
C LEU A 73 -6.40 -2.75 -5.21
N ILE A 74 -6.52 -1.94 -4.16
CA ILE A 74 -6.54 -2.47 -2.79
C ILE A 74 -7.77 -3.38 -2.61
N ASN A 75 -8.97 -2.91 -3.00
CA ASN A 75 -10.18 -3.71 -2.85
C ASN A 75 -10.11 -5.01 -3.65
N GLU A 76 -9.56 -4.97 -4.87
CA GLU A 76 -9.37 -6.17 -5.70
C GLU A 76 -8.42 -7.16 -5.02
N PHE A 77 -7.26 -6.70 -4.55
CA PHE A 77 -6.31 -7.54 -3.81
C PHE A 77 -6.95 -8.18 -2.57
N LEU A 78 -7.68 -7.39 -1.77
CA LEU A 78 -8.34 -7.90 -0.56
C LEU A 78 -9.41 -8.94 -0.86
N HIS A 79 -10.09 -8.83 -2.00
CA HIS A 79 -11.07 -9.81 -2.43
C HIS A 79 -10.43 -11.10 -2.97
N GLU A 80 -9.23 -11.02 -3.54
CA GLU A 80 -8.46 -12.21 -3.97
C GLU A 80 -7.85 -12.98 -2.78
N GLU A 81 -7.66 -12.33 -1.63
CA GLU A 81 -7.12 -12.94 -0.41
C GLU A 81 -8.22 -13.57 0.51
N GLU A 82 -9.52 -13.43 0.17
CA GLU A 82 -10.67 -14.10 0.84
C GLU A 82 -10.92 -15.54 0.33
#